data_AF-A0A1E8B6N7-F1
#
_entry.id   AF-A0A1E8B6N7-F1
#
_cell.length_a   1.000
_cell.length_b   1.000
_cell.length_c   1.000
_cell.angle_alpha   90.00
_cell.angle_beta   90.00
_cell.angle_gamma   90.00
#
_symmetry.space_group_name_H-M   'P 1'
#
loop_
_entity.id
_entity.type
_entity.pdbx_description
1 polymer ?
#
loop_
_entity_poly.entity_id
_entity_poly.type
_entity_poly.pdbx_seq_one_letter_code
_entity_poly.pdbx_strand_id
1 'polypeptide(L)'
;MKYFTGDWYKEMQIIEFVSFIESIKEWSEMDIQSLIEEIKERKTDLLKFLPESIHPFIHSTTINSEYPSSELKKLMKEWIEDCEKRRAHLDRFYLEHFHSIKKKLPTNVMQLHDCSLHDSVVKSVERRSKDTLIITLDCSGTFSEFDKLQVTFTGVSKCSIPENFEGAWWLCHEIDLAEDGFGLGILFDCPFEEVSICAKDVLLEKGN
;
A
#
# COMPACT_ATOMS: atom_id res chain seq x y z
N MET A 1 -10.10 2.30 -4.45
CA MET A 1 -9.92 2.21 -2.99
C MET A 1 -10.67 3.35 -2.31
N LYS A 2 -11.09 3.22 -1.05
CA LYS A 2 -11.77 4.24 -0.23
C LYS A 2 -10.88 4.71 0.91
N TYR A 3 -10.16 3.79 1.53
CA TYR A 3 -9.31 4.03 2.69
C TYR A 3 -7.85 4.04 2.26
N PHE A 4 -7.34 2.92 1.74
CA PHE A 4 -5.92 2.77 1.41
C PHE A 4 -5.64 3.10 -0.06
N THR A 5 -5.89 4.35 -0.46
CA THR A 5 -5.65 4.81 -1.84
C THR A 5 -4.17 4.83 -2.20
N GLY A 6 -3.87 4.83 -3.49
CA GLY A 6 -2.50 4.94 -4.00
C GLY A 6 -1.83 6.25 -3.58
N ASP A 7 -2.58 7.36 -3.54
CA ASP A 7 -2.07 8.64 -3.04
C ASP A 7 -1.74 8.58 -1.54
N TRP A 8 -2.60 7.92 -0.76
CA TRP A 8 -2.33 7.68 0.66
C TRP A 8 -1.07 6.82 0.85
N TYR A 9 -0.93 5.73 0.10
CA TYR A 9 0.25 4.87 0.16
C TYR A 9 1.54 5.64 -0.17
N LYS A 10 1.53 6.46 -1.23
CA LYS A 10 2.68 7.30 -1.57
C LYS A 10 3.01 8.30 -0.48
N GLU A 11 2.01 8.95 0.12
CA GLU A 11 2.23 9.82 1.28
C GLU A 11 2.91 9.04 2.43
N MET A 12 2.48 7.80 2.70
CA MET A 12 3.10 6.96 3.73
C MET A 12 4.57 6.66 3.45
N GLN A 13 4.91 6.38 2.19
CA GLN A 13 6.30 6.17 1.77
C GLN A 13 7.16 7.44 1.95
N ILE A 14 6.59 8.63 1.73
CA ILE A 14 7.28 9.89 2.01
C ILE A 14 7.48 10.11 3.51
N ILE A 15 6.51 9.75 4.35
CA ILE A 15 6.66 9.85 5.82
C ILE A 15 7.82 8.98 6.31
N GLU A 16 7.88 7.73 5.85
CA GLU A 16 8.96 6.80 6.22
C GLU A 16 10.32 7.34 5.81
N PHE A 17 10.41 7.84 4.57
CA PHE A 17 11.63 8.47 4.05
C PHE A 17 12.06 9.69 4.85
N VAL A 18 11.13 10.60 5.17
CA VAL A 18 11.44 11.81 5.95
C VAL A 18 11.74 11.48 7.42
N SER A 19 11.09 10.47 7.99
CA SER A 19 11.38 9.98 9.35
C SER A 19 12.78 9.38 9.42
N PHE A 20 13.20 8.65 8.39
CA PHE A 20 14.59 8.20 8.27
C PHE A 20 15.55 9.38 8.29
N ILE A 21 15.31 10.42 7.48
CA ILE A 21 16.16 11.63 7.45
C ILE A 21 16.18 12.34 8.82
N GLU A 22 15.03 12.48 9.48
CA GLU A 22 14.93 13.15 10.77
C GLU A 22 15.76 12.41 11.85
N SER A 23 15.72 11.08 11.82
CA SER A 23 16.39 10.20 12.78
C SER A 23 17.92 10.18 12.69
N ILE A 24 18.50 10.71 11.60
CA ILE A 24 19.95 10.74 11.40
C ILE A 24 20.59 11.58 12.51
N LYS A 25 21.42 10.93 13.32
CA LYS A 25 22.18 11.60 14.38
C LYS A 25 23.38 12.34 13.83
N GLU A 26 24.12 11.70 12.93
CA GLU A 26 25.34 12.24 12.34
C GLU A 26 25.34 12.08 10.81
N TRP A 27 25.52 13.19 10.08
CA TRP A 27 25.49 13.18 8.60
C TRP A 27 26.62 12.35 7.97
N SER A 28 27.73 12.16 8.71
CA SER A 28 28.88 11.35 8.29
C SER A 28 28.61 9.85 8.26
N GLU A 29 27.55 9.38 8.92
CA GLU A 29 27.17 7.96 8.94
C GLU A 29 26.37 7.55 7.70
N MET A 30 26.08 8.51 6.81
CA MET A 30 25.24 8.28 5.64
C MET A 30 25.96 8.37 4.32
N ASP A 31 25.49 7.56 3.37
CA ASP A 31 25.74 7.80 1.96
C ASP A 31 24.88 8.97 1.46
N ILE A 32 25.44 10.17 1.61
CA ILE A 32 24.81 11.42 1.20
C ILE A 32 24.50 11.40 -0.31
N GLN A 33 25.32 10.75 -1.14
CA GLN A 33 25.08 10.71 -2.59
C GLN A 33 23.85 9.87 -2.91
N SER A 34 23.70 8.71 -2.27
CA SER A 34 22.49 7.90 -2.40
C SER A 34 21.23 8.67 -1.98
N LEU A 35 21.29 9.37 -0.83
CA LEU A 35 20.18 10.19 -0.36
C LEU A 35 19.81 11.31 -1.34
N ILE A 36 20.81 11.97 -1.94
CA ILE A 36 20.58 13.02 -2.94
C ILE A 36 19.87 12.46 -4.18
N GLU A 37 20.31 11.31 -4.68
CA GLU A 37 19.65 10.67 -5.83
C GLU A 37 18.22 10.26 -5.47
N GLU A 38 17.99 9.70 -4.28
CA GLU A 38 16.65 9.33 -3.83
C GLU A 38 15.71 10.56 -3.72
N ILE A 39 16.20 11.70 -3.22
CA ILE A 39 15.44 12.96 -3.20
C ILE A 39 15.12 13.43 -4.62
N LYS A 40 16.05 13.29 -5.57
CA LYS A 40 15.81 13.66 -6.97
C LYS A 40 14.75 12.76 -7.60
N GLU A 41 14.86 11.45 -7.39
CA GLU A 41 13.90 10.45 -7.90
C GLU A 41 12.49 10.68 -7.34
N ARG A 42 12.39 10.98 -6.03
CA ARG A 42 11.12 11.21 -5.34
C ARG A 42 10.64 12.67 -5.39
N LYS A 43 11.32 13.56 -6.12
CA LYS A 43 11.08 15.01 -6.07
C LYS A 43 9.62 15.41 -6.29
N THR A 44 8.96 14.78 -7.27
CA THR A 44 7.56 15.08 -7.59
C THR A 44 6.64 14.74 -6.42
N ASP A 45 6.82 13.58 -5.80
CA ASP A 45 6.02 13.14 -4.65
C ASP A 45 6.35 13.96 -3.40
N LEU A 46 7.63 14.28 -3.16
CA LEU A 46 8.06 15.17 -2.08
C LEU A 46 7.37 16.53 -2.16
N LEU A 47 7.33 17.16 -3.34
CA LEU A 47 6.67 18.45 -3.53
C LEU A 47 5.13 18.34 -3.46
N LYS A 48 4.56 17.18 -3.79
CA LYS A 48 3.12 16.93 -3.69
C LYS A 48 2.66 16.80 -2.24
N PHE A 49 3.39 16.05 -1.42
CA PHE A 49 2.94 15.64 -0.08
C PHE A 49 3.53 16.48 1.06
N LEU A 50 4.73 17.03 0.88
CA LEU A 50 5.33 17.87 1.93
C LEU A 50 4.70 19.27 1.96
N PRO A 51 4.65 19.90 3.14
CA PRO A 51 4.21 21.28 3.27
C PRO A 51 5.07 22.22 2.42
N GLU A 52 4.46 23.28 1.89
CA GLU A 52 5.16 24.29 1.07
C GLU A 52 6.35 24.94 1.80
N SER A 53 6.31 25.01 3.14
CA SER A 53 7.42 25.49 3.95
C SER A 53 8.69 24.64 3.84
N ILE A 54 8.58 23.38 3.43
CA ILE A 54 9.70 22.45 3.23
C ILE A 54 10.20 22.48 1.77
N HIS A 55 9.40 22.96 0.81
CA HIS A 55 9.75 22.97 -0.61
C HIS A 55 11.06 23.70 -0.93
N PRO A 56 11.42 24.83 -0.28
CA PRO A 56 12.72 25.47 -0.51
C PRO A 56 13.90 24.52 -0.29
N PHE A 57 13.82 23.58 0.66
CA PHE A 57 14.87 22.60 0.95
C PHE A 57 14.93 21.46 -0.08
N ILE A 58 13.84 21.20 -0.79
CA ILE A 58 13.77 20.24 -1.91
C ILE A 58 14.28 20.89 -3.21
N HIS A 59 13.98 22.17 -3.41
CA HIS A 59 14.38 22.93 -4.61
C HIS A 59 15.84 23.38 -4.57
N SER A 60 16.26 23.90 -3.42
CA SER A 60 17.66 24.15 -3.18
C SER A 60 18.35 22.81 -3.09
N THR A 61 19.53 22.69 -3.66
CA THR A 61 20.42 21.56 -3.43
C THR A 61 20.94 21.55 -1.97
N THR A 62 20.22 22.10 -1.00
CA THR A 62 20.70 22.30 0.38
C THR A 62 20.56 21.03 1.22
N ILE A 63 19.70 20.08 0.83
CA ILE A 63 19.85 18.70 1.34
C ILE A 63 21.12 18.03 0.74
N ASN A 64 21.79 18.64 -0.25
CA ASN A 64 22.88 18.01 -0.99
C ASN A 64 24.30 18.28 -0.44
N SER A 65 24.47 18.93 0.71
CA SER A 65 25.82 19.15 1.25
C SER A 65 25.94 19.27 2.77
N GLU A 66 24.86 19.52 3.50
CA GLU A 66 24.91 19.78 4.95
C GLU A 66 23.76 19.10 5.68
N TYR A 67 24.01 18.76 6.95
CA TYR A 67 23.03 18.19 7.86
C TYR A 67 21.78 19.10 7.98
N PRO A 68 20.55 18.53 8.04
CA PRO A 68 19.32 19.32 8.16
C PRO A 68 19.39 20.35 9.30
N SER A 69 19.03 21.60 9.00
CA SER A 69 18.98 22.66 10.00
C SER A 69 17.98 22.32 11.12
N SER A 70 18.16 22.93 12.30
CA SER A 70 17.22 22.76 13.42
C SER A 70 15.79 23.17 13.06
N GLU A 71 15.64 24.17 12.20
CA GLU A 71 14.35 24.62 11.66
C GLU A 71 13.72 23.55 10.76
N LEU A 72 14.47 23.01 9.79
CA LEU A 72 13.99 21.94 8.91
C LEU A 72 13.61 20.68 9.68
N LYS A 73 14.42 20.28 10.67
CA LYS A 73 14.12 19.14 11.56
C LYS A 73 12.82 19.34 12.32
N LYS A 74 12.60 20.55 12.84
CA LYS A 74 11.35 20.87 13.54
C LYS A 74 10.14 20.76 12.61
N LEU A 75 10.22 21.32 11.39
CA LEU A 75 9.14 21.23 10.39
C LEU A 75 8.86 19.79 9.97
N MET A 76 9.90 19.00 9.70
CA MET A 76 9.78 17.58 9.37
C MET A 76 9.11 16.81 10.51
N LYS A 77 9.55 17.02 11.74
CA LYS A 77 8.97 16.37 12.92
C LYS A 77 7.49 16.72 13.12
N GLU A 78 7.13 18.00 13.05
CA GLU A 78 5.73 18.44 13.17
C GLU A 78 4.84 17.81 12.08
N TRP A 79 5.35 17.73 10.85
CA TRP A 79 4.65 17.07 9.76
C TRP A 79 4.52 15.56 9.97
N ILE A 80 5.59 14.86 10.36
CA ILE A 80 5.54 13.42 10.70
C ILE A 80 4.48 13.16 11.78
N GLU A 81 4.48 13.93 12.87
CA GLU A 81 3.52 13.78 13.96
C GLU A 81 2.06 14.00 13.52
N ASP A 82 1.80 14.93 12.60
CA ASP A 82 0.47 15.11 12.02
C ASP A 82 0.07 13.92 11.15
N CYS A 83 0.98 13.45 10.30
CA CYS A 83 0.70 12.33 9.41
C CYS A 83 0.45 11.03 10.17
N GLU A 84 1.21 10.74 11.23
CA GLU A 84 0.99 9.56 12.07
C GLU A 84 -0.39 9.62 12.76
N LYS A 85 -0.87 10.80 13.15
CA LYS A 85 -2.24 10.95 13.68
C LYS A 85 -3.29 10.65 12.61
N ARG A 86 -3.09 11.14 11.38
CA ARG A 86 -3.98 10.85 10.24
C ARG A 86 -4.00 9.36 9.92
N ARG A 87 -2.83 8.71 9.93
CA ARG A 87 -2.68 7.25 9.76
C ARG A 87 -3.45 6.47 10.81
N ALA A 88 -3.18 6.73 12.08
CA ALA A 88 -3.88 6.07 13.17
C ALA A 88 -5.41 6.31 13.14
N HIS A 89 -5.85 7.48 12.67
CA HIS A 89 -7.27 7.75 12.47
C HIS A 89 -7.87 6.92 11.34
N LEU A 90 -7.21 6.84 10.19
CA LEU A 90 -7.67 6.09 9.02
C LEU A 90 -7.72 4.59 9.31
N ASP A 91 -6.67 4.04 9.91
CA ASP A 91 -6.61 2.62 10.29
C ASP A 91 -7.75 2.26 11.23
N ARG A 92 -7.98 3.09 12.26
CA ARG A 92 -9.11 2.91 13.19
C ARG A 92 -10.44 2.96 12.44
N PHE A 93 -10.62 3.94 11.56
CA PHE A 93 -11.88 4.11 10.83
C PHE A 93 -12.17 2.93 9.89
N TYR A 94 -11.15 2.42 9.18
CA TYR A 94 -11.29 1.22 8.37
C TYR A 94 -11.61 -0.02 9.23
N LEU A 95 -10.92 -0.21 10.36
CA LEU A 95 -11.18 -1.35 11.25
C LEU A 95 -12.59 -1.30 11.85
N GLU A 96 -13.06 -0.13 12.27
CA GLU A 96 -14.43 0.08 12.75
C GLU A 96 -15.46 -0.24 11.66
N HIS A 97 -15.22 0.24 10.43
CA HIS A 97 -16.05 -0.08 9.26
C HIS A 97 -16.07 -1.58 9.00
N PHE A 98 -14.91 -2.23 8.87
CA PHE A 98 -14.80 -3.66 8.61
C PHE A 98 -15.50 -4.48 9.71
N HIS A 99 -15.32 -4.12 10.98
CA HIS A 99 -16.02 -4.76 12.10
C HIS A 99 -17.54 -4.57 12.07
N SER A 100 -18.03 -3.47 11.51
CA SER A 100 -19.48 -3.24 11.34
C SER A 100 -20.09 -4.15 10.26
N ILE A 101 -19.31 -4.52 9.23
CA ILE A 101 -19.79 -5.32 8.09
C ILE A 101 -19.42 -6.81 8.19
N LYS A 102 -18.41 -7.20 8.97
CA LYS A 102 -17.84 -8.56 8.96
C LYS A 102 -18.84 -9.70 9.14
N LYS A 103 -19.92 -9.49 9.91
CA LYS A 103 -20.98 -10.50 10.13
C LYS A 103 -21.85 -10.77 8.90
N LYS A 104 -21.79 -9.89 7.89
CA LYS A 104 -22.52 -9.99 6.63
C LYS A 104 -21.65 -10.57 5.51
N LEU A 105 -20.34 -10.72 5.74
CA LEU A 105 -19.41 -11.26 4.76
C LEU A 105 -19.40 -12.80 4.81
N PRO A 106 -19.17 -13.48 3.66
CA PRO A 106 -18.89 -14.90 3.65
C PRO A 106 -17.66 -15.25 4.50
N THR A 107 -17.63 -16.45 5.07
CA THR A 107 -16.51 -16.92 5.91
C THR A 107 -15.17 -16.89 5.18
N ASN A 108 -15.14 -17.23 3.89
CA ASN A 108 -13.89 -17.25 3.13
C ASN A 108 -13.35 -15.83 2.85
N VAL A 109 -14.24 -14.84 2.75
CA VAL A 109 -13.84 -13.43 2.64
C VAL A 109 -13.20 -12.94 3.94
N MET A 110 -13.71 -13.40 5.09
CA MET A 110 -13.06 -13.15 6.38
C MET A 110 -11.67 -13.76 6.45
N GLN A 111 -11.50 -14.99 5.94
CA GLN A 111 -10.18 -15.61 5.88
C GLN A 111 -9.22 -14.89 4.93
N LEU A 112 -9.73 -14.30 3.84
CA LEU A 112 -8.94 -13.49 2.92
C LEU A 112 -8.40 -12.24 3.61
N HIS A 113 -9.25 -11.53 4.36
CA HIS A 113 -8.84 -10.38 5.18
C HIS A 113 -7.71 -10.73 6.14
N ASP A 114 -7.79 -11.90 6.77
CA ASP A 114 -6.83 -12.34 7.77
C ASP A 114 -5.52 -12.88 7.16
N CYS A 115 -5.43 -13.02 5.83
CA CYS A 115 -4.19 -13.40 5.16
C CYS A 115 -3.26 -12.18 5.03
N SER A 116 -2.01 -12.33 5.46
CA SER A 116 -0.97 -11.32 5.24
C SER A 116 -0.45 -11.40 3.81
N LEU A 117 -1.14 -10.69 2.90
CA LEU A 117 -0.80 -10.68 1.47
C LEU A 117 0.17 -9.56 1.08
N HIS A 118 0.56 -8.69 2.02
CA HIS A 118 1.59 -7.68 1.77
C HIS A 118 2.87 -8.36 1.24
N ASP A 119 3.45 -7.82 0.17
CA ASP A 119 4.61 -8.35 -0.57
C ASP A 119 4.38 -9.66 -1.32
N SER A 120 3.15 -10.18 -1.37
CA SER A 120 2.86 -11.31 -2.26
C SER A 120 2.93 -10.88 -3.72
N VAL A 121 3.48 -11.74 -4.57
CA VAL A 121 3.71 -11.45 -6.00
C VAL A 121 2.68 -12.16 -6.85
N VAL A 122 2.00 -11.44 -7.73
CA VAL A 122 1.06 -12.01 -8.70
C VAL A 122 1.83 -12.90 -9.68
N LYS A 123 1.52 -14.19 -9.71
CA LYS A 123 2.08 -15.18 -10.65
C LYS A 123 1.19 -15.37 -11.87
N SER A 124 -0.13 -15.39 -11.68
CA SER A 124 -1.06 -15.46 -12.80
C SER A 124 -2.41 -14.83 -12.43
N VAL A 125 -3.08 -14.32 -13.46
CA VAL A 125 -4.47 -13.88 -13.39
C VAL A 125 -5.22 -14.59 -14.51
N GLU A 126 -6.16 -15.46 -14.16
CA GLU A 126 -6.86 -16.33 -15.10
C GLU A 126 -8.37 -16.15 -15.00
N ARG A 127 -8.99 -15.73 -16.10
CA ARG A 127 -10.45 -15.66 -16.22
C ARG A 127 -10.98 -16.96 -16.84
N ARG A 128 -11.47 -17.88 -16.00
CA ARG A 128 -11.99 -19.19 -16.44
C ARG A 128 -13.37 -19.08 -17.10
N SER A 129 -14.18 -18.13 -16.65
CA SER A 129 -15.50 -17.83 -17.19
C SER A 129 -15.84 -16.35 -16.96
N LYS A 130 -17.02 -15.92 -17.39
CA LYS A 130 -17.50 -14.55 -17.14
C LYS A 130 -17.54 -14.20 -15.65
N ASP A 131 -17.83 -15.18 -14.80
CA ASP A 131 -18.11 -15.04 -13.37
C ASP A 131 -17.06 -15.69 -12.45
N THR A 132 -15.98 -16.24 -13.01
CA THR A 132 -14.90 -16.89 -12.23
C THR A 132 -13.54 -16.30 -12.61
N LEU A 133 -12.83 -15.78 -11.60
CA LEU A 133 -11.48 -15.23 -11.71
C LEU A 133 -10.58 -15.98 -10.73
N ILE A 134 -9.38 -16.34 -11.18
CA ILE A 134 -8.37 -16.97 -10.34
C ILE A 134 -7.13 -16.07 -10.33
N ILE A 135 -6.61 -15.80 -9.14
CA ILE A 135 -5.31 -15.13 -8.96
C ILE A 135 -4.39 -16.09 -8.22
N THR A 136 -3.22 -16.37 -8.80
CA THR A 136 -2.18 -17.16 -8.15
C THR A 136 -1.12 -16.22 -7.62
N LEU A 137 -0.76 -16.36 -6.35
CA LEU A 137 0.23 -15.55 -5.65
C LEU A 137 1.40 -16.41 -5.19
N ASP A 138 2.60 -15.86 -5.34
CA ASP A 138 3.80 -16.29 -4.61
C ASP A 138 3.84 -15.51 -3.29
N CYS A 139 3.80 -16.24 -2.19
CA CYS A 139 3.76 -15.72 -0.83
C CYS A 139 5.04 -16.02 -0.05
N SER A 140 6.07 -16.60 -0.68
CA SER A 140 7.31 -17.03 -0.02
C SER A 140 8.13 -15.89 0.60
N GLY A 141 7.92 -14.66 0.14
CA GLY A 141 8.52 -13.43 0.70
C GLY A 141 7.70 -12.76 1.79
N THR A 142 6.54 -13.30 2.15
CA THR A 142 5.59 -12.69 3.09
C THR A 142 5.74 -13.24 4.51
N PHE A 143 5.03 -12.64 5.47
CA PHE A 143 4.91 -13.17 6.83
C PHE A 143 3.84 -14.27 6.97
N SER A 144 3.33 -14.81 5.86
CA SER A 144 2.32 -15.87 5.88
C SER A 144 2.91 -17.25 6.21
N GLU A 145 2.08 -18.16 6.71
CA GLU A 145 2.44 -19.56 6.98
C GLU A 145 2.48 -20.46 5.72
N PHE A 146 2.39 -19.87 4.53
CA PHE A 146 2.28 -20.56 3.24
C PHE A 146 3.07 -19.80 2.18
N ASP A 147 3.67 -20.54 1.24
CA ASP A 147 4.50 -19.98 0.16
C ASP A 147 3.69 -19.72 -1.11
N LYS A 148 2.52 -20.34 -1.24
CA LYS A 148 1.64 -20.22 -2.41
C LYS A 148 0.20 -20.03 -1.99
N LEU A 149 -0.50 -19.15 -2.70
CA LEU A 149 -1.93 -18.97 -2.52
C LEU A 149 -2.63 -18.86 -3.88
N GLN A 150 -3.62 -19.71 -4.10
CA GLN A 150 -4.59 -19.52 -5.18
C GLN A 150 -5.89 -18.94 -4.60
N VAL A 151 -6.31 -17.82 -5.17
CA VAL A 151 -7.53 -17.08 -4.79
C VAL A 151 -8.52 -17.21 -5.94
N THR A 152 -9.57 -18.00 -5.74
CA THR A 152 -10.63 -18.20 -6.74
C THR A 152 -11.86 -17.40 -6.36
N PHE A 153 -12.15 -16.34 -7.09
CA PHE A 153 -13.35 -15.53 -6.95
C PHE A 153 -14.50 -16.13 -7.76
N THR A 154 -15.68 -16.24 -7.15
CA THR A 154 -16.89 -16.78 -7.80
C THR A 154 -18.02 -15.75 -7.79
N GLY A 155 -18.87 -15.79 -8.83
CA GLY A 155 -19.93 -14.81 -9.00
C GLY A 155 -19.38 -13.39 -9.25
N VAL A 156 -18.25 -13.28 -9.96
CA VAL A 156 -17.61 -11.99 -10.26
C VAL A 156 -18.54 -11.12 -11.09
N SER A 157 -18.91 -9.95 -10.55
CA SER A 157 -19.78 -8.97 -11.21
C SER A 157 -19.01 -7.75 -11.73
N LYS A 158 -17.88 -7.41 -11.11
CA LYS A 158 -16.96 -6.34 -11.52
C LYS A 158 -15.53 -6.77 -11.30
N CYS A 159 -14.64 -6.42 -12.22
CA CYS A 159 -13.22 -6.68 -12.09
C CYS A 159 -12.47 -5.69 -12.97
N SER A 160 -11.54 -4.95 -12.38
CA SER A 160 -10.69 -4.00 -13.11
C SER A 160 -9.24 -4.46 -13.24
N ILE A 161 -8.91 -5.69 -12.84
CA ILE A 161 -7.54 -6.18 -12.97
C ILE A 161 -7.18 -6.29 -14.47
N PRO A 162 -6.04 -5.73 -14.91
CA PRO A 162 -5.59 -5.88 -16.29
C PRO A 162 -5.30 -7.32 -16.69
N GLU A 163 -5.37 -7.61 -17.99
CA GLU A 163 -4.82 -8.85 -18.55
C GLU A 163 -3.28 -8.75 -18.55
N ASN A 164 -2.59 -9.86 -18.21
CA ASN A 164 -1.11 -9.91 -18.06
C ASN A 164 -0.56 -9.04 -16.91
N PHE A 165 -1.04 -9.29 -15.70
CA PHE A 165 -0.65 -8.57 -14.48
C PHE A 165 0.38 -9.33 -13.62
N GLU A 166 1.20 -10.19 -14.26
CA GLU A 166 2.23 -10.97 -13.57
C GLU A 166 3.37 -10.05 -13.08
N GLY A 167 3.91 -10.37 -11.90
CA GLY A 167 5.03 -9.68 -11.29
C GLY A 167 4.63 -8.53 -10.36
N ALA A 168 3.35 -8.15 -10.35
CA ALA A 168 2.86 -7.08 -9.48
C ALA A 168 2.85 -7.51 -8.01
N TRP A 169 3.35 -6.63 -7.13
CA TRP A 169 3.37 -6.87 -5.69
C TRP A 169 2.09 -6.34 -5.06
N TRP A 170 1.47 -7.15 -4.21
CA TRP A 170 0.30 -6.78 -3.45
C TRP A 170 0.71 -5.90 -2.26
N LEU A 171 0.34 -4.62 -2.30
CA LEU A 171 0.72 -3.65 -1.26
C LEU A 171 -0.29 -3.65 -0.12
N CYS A 172 -1.56 -3.46 -0.43
CA CYS A 172 -2.62 -3.46 0.58
C CYS A 172 -3.96 -3.79 -0.04
N HIS A 173 -4.93 -4.10 0.82
CA HIS A 173 -6.30 -4.31 0.39
C HIS A 173 -7.31 -3.81 1.42
N GLU A 174 -8.52 -3.55 0.95
CA GLU A 174 -9.68 -3.21 1.77
C GLU A 174 -10.89 -4.02 1.31
N ILE A 175 -11.76 -4.37 2.25
CA ILE A 175 -12.99 -5.12 1.96
C ILE A 175 -14.21 -4.28 2.32
N ASP A 176 -15.22 -4.34 1.46
CA ASP A 176 -16.53 -3.71 1.67
C ASP A 176 -17.67 -4.63 1.22
N LEU A 177 -18.90 -4.25 1.54
CA LEU A 177 -20.09 -4.91 1.01
C LEU A 177 -20.35 -4.48 -0.44
N ALA A 178 -20.78 -5.43 -1.26
CA ALA A 178 -21.35 -5.20 -2.58
C ALA A 178 -22.81 -5.66 -2.62
N GLU A 179 -23.54 -5.29 -3.67
CA GLU A 179 -24.97 -5.63 -3.83
C GLU A 179 -25.23 -7.13 -3.67
N ASP A 180 -24.40 -7.96 -4.32
CA ASP A 180 -24.45 -9.42 -4.27
C ASP A 180 -23.09 -10.00 -3.82
N GLY A 181 -22.66 -9.70 -2.59
CA GLY A 181 -21.46 -10.26 -1.98
C GLY A 181 -20.53 -9.21 -1.40
N PHE A 182 -19.28 -9.19 -1.84
CA PHE A 182 -18.24 -8.29 -1.33
C PHE A 182 -17.53 -7.55 -2.46
N GLY A 183 -16.99 -6.38 -2.11
CA GLY A 183 -16.01 -5.65 -2.88
C GLY A 183 -14.64 -5.78 -2.25
N LEU A 184 -13.63 -6.05 -3.06
CA LEU A 184 -12.22 -6.05 -2.71
C LEU A 184 -11.53 -4.93 -3.49
N GLY A 185 -11.00 -3.95 -2.77
CA GLY A 185 -10.05 -3.00 -3.31
C GLY A 185 -8.63 -3.50 -3.04
N ILE A 186 -7.75 -3.44 -4.04
CA ILE A 186 -6.35 -3.83 -3.93
C ILE A 186 -5.48 -2.71 -4.50
N LEU A 187 -4.37 -2.40 -3.84
CA LEU A 187 -3.30 -1.59 -4.42
C LEU A 187 -2.12 -2.49 -4.76
N PHE A 188 -1.59 -2.34 -5.97
CA PHE A 188 -0.40 -3.02 -6.44
C PHE A 188 0.74 -2.04 -6.73
N ASP A 189 2.00 -2.50 -6.70
CA ASP A 189 3.19 -1.64 -6.90
C ASP A 189 3.68 -1.54 -8.35
N CYS A 190 3.69 -2.66 -9.10
CA CYS A 190 4.28 -2.69 -10.45
C CYS A 190 3.45 -3.57 -11.41
N PRO A 191 2.53 -2.98 -12.20
CA PRO A 191 2.25 -1.55 -12.29
C PRO A 191 1.55 -1.01 -11.03
N PHE A 192 1.79 0.28 -10.72
CA PHE A 192 1.19 0.95 -9.56
C PHE A 192 -0.29 1.25 -9.83
N GLU A 193 -1.17 0.31 -9.47
CA GLU A 193 -2.59 0.36 -9.81
C GLU A 193 -3.53 0.01 -8.65
N GLU A 194 -4.61 0.78 -8.57
CA GLU A 194 -5.77 0.44 -7.75
C GLU A 194 -6.73 -0.47 -8.53
N VAL A 195 -6.89 -1.69 -8.07
CA VAL A 195 -7.79 -2.68 -8.65
C VAL A 195 -9.02 -2.87 -7.77
N SER A 196 -10.16 -3.13 -8.41
CA SER A 196 -11.42 -3.46 -7.74
C SER A 196 -12.00 -4.76 -8.29
N ILE A 197 -12.37 -5.66 -7.38
CA ILE A 197 -13.06 -6.92 -7.68
C ILE A 197 -14.34 -6.96 -6.85
N CYS A 198 -15.48 -7.18 -7.50
CA CYS A 198 -16.75 -7.49 -6.81
C CYS A 198 -17.15 -8.91 -7.14
N ALA A 199 -17.40 -9.73 -6.11
CA ALA A 199 -17.69 -11.14 -6.23
C ALA A 199 -18.66 -11.60 -5.13
N LYS A 200 -19.30 -12.75 -5.33
CA LYS A 200 -20.19 -13.36 -4.34
C LYS A 200 -19.42 -13.99 -3.19
N ASP A 201 -18.36 -14.71 -3.52
CA ASP A 201 -17.52 -15.41 -2.56
C ASP A 201 -16.11 -15.63 -3.14
N VAL A 202 -15.20 -16.10 -2.29
CA VAL A 202 -13.82 -16.45 -2.63
C VAL A 202 -13.50 -17.84 -2.09
N LEU A 203 -12.61 -18.56 -2.75
CA LEU A 203 -11.99 -19.79 -2.25
C LEU A 203 -10.48 -19.57 -2.15
N LEU A 204 -9.89 -19.99 -1.04
CA LEU A 204 -8.47 -19.84 -0.75
C LEU A 204 -7.82 -21.22 -0.67
N GLU A 205 -6.87 -21.49 -1.56
CA GLU A 205 -6.09 -22.73 -1.58
C GLU A 205 -4.64 -22.41 -1.28
N LYS A 206 -4.19 -22.80 -0.09
CA LYS A 206 -2.84 -22.54 0.44
C LYS A 206 -1.93 -23.73 0.13
N GLY A 207 -0.70 -23.45 -0.28
CA GLY A 207 0.33 -24.46 -0.54
C GLY A 207 1.72 -24.01 -0.11
N ASN A 208 2.64 -24.97 -0.09
CA ASN A 208 4.08 -24.76 0.12
C ASN A 208 4.82 -24.93 -1.21
#